data_AF-A0A969RHF1-F1
#
_entry.id   AF-A0A969RHF1-F1
#
_cell.length_a   1.000
_cell.length_b   1.000
_cell.length_c   1.000
_cell.angle_alpha   90.00
_cell.angle_beta   90.00
_cell.angle_gamma   90.00
#
_symmetry.space_group_name_H-M   'P 1'
#
loop_
_entity.id
_entity.type
_entity.pdbx_description
1 polymer ?
#
loop_
_entity_poly.entity_id
_entity_poly.type
_entity_poly.pdbx_seq_one_letter_code
_entity_poly.pdbx_strand_id
1 'polypeptide(L)'
;MLYSQSTSNQPLLLGKEIWIVDEASLLSAKDAHALLQRAGQEQARIVLVGDTRQLSAVEAGNPFKSLQAGGIAIARLDESLRQQTQELKTAVTLIAQDKVIEGIQALDQAGCIREIQDSEQQLQQLVDDYLKLSPQERSRTLLLAGTNQQRLELTQRIRERLQAEGTLACIIHEQ
;
A
#
# COMPACT_ATOMS: atom_id res chain seq x y z
N MET A 1 -26.40 13.44 36.00
CA MET A 1 -27.24 13.01 34.87
C MET A 1 -26.49 11.87 34.17
N LEU A 2 -26.46 10.69 34.81
CA LEU A 2 -27.26 9.47 34.56
C LEU A 2 -26.49 8.44 33.70
N TYR A 3 -26.22 7.30 34.34
CA TYR A 3 -25.81 5.95 33.93
C TYR A 3 -26.36 5.49 32.54
N SER A 4 -25.84 4.47 31.84
CA SER A 4 -25.60 3.09 32.31
C SER A 4 -24.83 2.23 31.29
N GLN A 5 -24.27 1.13 31.80
CA GLN A 5 -23.96 -0.06 31.02
C GLN A 5 -25.18 -0.53 30.23
N SER A 6 -24.96 -1.06 29.03
CA SER A 6 -25.95 -1.86 28.31
C SER A 6 -25.28 -3.10 27.75
N THR A 7 -25.36 -4.18 28.55
CA THR A 7 -25.63 -5.51 28.03
C THR A 7 -26.95 -5.46 27.26
N SER A 8 -26.89 -5.11 25.99
CA SER A 8 -28.00 -5.33 25.07
C SER A 8 -27.63 -6.48 24.16
N ASN A 9 -28.27 -7.61 24.45
CA ASN A 9 -28.58 -8.67 23.53
C ASN A 9 -29.24 -8.00 22.29
N GLN A 10 -28.43 -7.46 21.39
CA GLN A 10 -28.91 -7.07 20.08
C GLN A 10 -29.33 -8.37 19.42
N PRO A 11 -30.58 -8.49 18.94
CA PRO A 11 -30.93 -9.64 18.13
C PRO A 11 -29.91 -9.67 16.99
N LEU A 12 -29.11 -10.74 16.94
CA LEU A 12 -28.26 -11.07 15.79
C LEU A 12 -29.15 -10.82 14.57
N LEU A 13 -28.75 -9.85 13.75
CA LEU A 13 -29.44 -9.58 12.50
C LEU A 13 -29.29 -10.85 11.66
N LEU A 14 -30.23 -11.78 11.83
CA LEU A 14 -30.41 -12.96 11.00
C LEU A 14 -30.83 -12.44 9.62
N GLY A 15 -29.82 -12.03 8.87
CA GLY A 15 -29.95 -11.25 7.66
C GLY A 15 -28.59 -11.13 6.99
N LYS A 16 -28.26 -12.15 6.19
CA LYS A 16 -27.18 -12.21 5.19
C LYS A 16 -26.02 -11.23 5.44
N GLU A 17 -25.04 -11.67 6.22
CA GLU A 17 -23.79 -10.91 6.39
C GLU A 17 -23.03 -10.77 5.07
N ILE A 18 -22.31 -9.66 4.90
CA ILE A 18 -21.40 -9.45 3.77
C ILE A 18 -20.02 -9.14 4.33
N TRP A 19 -19.03 -9.91 3.92
CA TRP A 19 -17.63 -9.71 4.29
C TRP A 19 -16.86 -9.19 3.09
N ILE A 20 -16.29 -8.00 3.24
CA ILE A 20 -15.46 -7.38 2.20
C ILE A 20 -14.00 -7.58 2.61
N VAL A 21 -13.22 -8.18 1.73
CA VAL A 21 -11.78 -8.36 1.93
C VAL A 21 -11.06 -7.52 0.90
N ASP A 22 -10.40 -6.47 1.39
CA ASP A 22 -9.53 -5.63 0.58
C ASP A 22 -8.12 -6.22 0.48
N GLU A 23 -7.38 -5.87 -0.57
CA GLU A 23 -6.07 -6.43 -0.93
C GLU A 23 -6.04 -7.97 -0.92
N ALA A 24 -7.10 -8.59 -1.44
CA ALA A 24 -7.29 -10.04 -1.46
C ALA A 24 -6.19 -10.79 -2.26
N SER A 25 -5.45 -10.10 -3.14
CA SER A 25 -4.26 -10.62 -3.84
C SER A 25 -3.12 -11.04 -2.89
N LEU A 26 -3.11 -10.50 -1.66
CA LEU A 26 -2.14 -10.82 -0.62
C LEU A 26 -2.59 -11.97 0.30
N LEU A 27 -3.81 -12.49 0.15
CA LEU A 27 -4.28 -13.62 0.96
C LEU A 27 -3.44 -14.87 0.70
N SER A 28 -2.94 -15.48 1.77
CA SER A 28 -2.37 -16.83 1.71
C SER A 28 -3.47 -17.85 1.41
N ALA A 29 -3.09 -19.00 0.84
CA ALA A 29 -4.03 -20.10 0.62
C ALA A 29 -4.68 -20.60 1.93
N LYS A 30 -3.92 -20.58 3.04
CA LYS A 30 -4.39 -20.99 4.36
C LYS A 30 -5.46 -20.04 4.90
N ASP A 31 -5.22 -18.74 4.83
CA ASP A 31 -6.14 -17.72 5.34
C ASP A 31 -7.40 -17.64 4.48
N ALA A 32 -7.24 -17.71 3.15
CA ALA A 32 -8.38 -17.78 2.24
C ALA A 32 -9.26 -19.01 2.53
N HIS A 33 -8.66 -20.17 2.81
CA HIS A 33 -9.41 -21.36 3.18
C HIS A 33 -10.19 -21.19 4.48
N ALA A 34 -9.55 -20.68 5.53
CA ALA A 34 -10.19 -20.42 6.82
C ALA A 34 -11.34 -19.40 6.69
N LEU A 35 -11.12 -18.33 5.93
CA LEU A 35 -12.13 -17.31 5.64
C LEU A 35 -13.36 -17.91 4.94
N LEU A 36 -13.15 -18.70 3.89
CA LEU A 36 -14.22 -19.33 3.12
C LEU A 36 -15.01 -20.32 3.97
N GLN A 37 -14.33 -21.12 4.81
CA GLN A 37 -15.02 -22.04 5.73
C GLN A 37 -15.91 -21.28 6.71
N ARG A 38 -15.37 -20.23 7.35
CA ARG A 38 -16.12 -19.43 8.32
C ARG A 38 -17.32 -18.76 7.66
N ALA A 39 -17.16 -18.18 6.47
CA ALA A 39 -18.27 -17.57 5.75
C ALA A 39 -19.37 -18.58 5.40
N GLY A 40 -19.00 -19.82 5.08
CA GLY A 40 -19.96 -20.90 4.88
C GLY A 40 -20.77 -21.23 6.15
N GLN A 41 -20.13 -21.24 7.32
CA GLN A 41 -20.79 -21.48 8.61
C GLN A 41 -21.75 -20.35 8.99
N GLU A 42 -21.34 -19.10 8.78
CA GLU A 42 -22.11 -17.89 9.11
C GLU A 42 -23.08 -17.48 7.99
N GLN A 43 -23.14 -18.24 6.89
CA GLN A 43 -23.93 -17.93 5.70
C GLN A 43 -23.66 -16.51 5.14
N ALA A 44 -22.41 -16.07 5.26
CA ALA A 44 -21.96 -14.75 4.82
C ALA A 44 -21.59 -14.76 3.33
N ARG A 45 -21.92 -13.67 2.63
CA ARG A 45 -21.45 -13.42 1.27
C ARG A 45 -20.08 -12.75 1.33
N ILE A 46 -19.10 -13.30 0.61
CA ILE A 46 -17.77 -12.67 0.51
C ILE A 46 -17.68 -11.83 -0.76
N VAL A 47 -17.10 -10.64 -0.64
CA VAL A 47 -16.64 -9.80 -1.75
C VAL A 47 -15.13 -9.62 -1.61
N LEU A 48 -14.39 -10.10 -2.61
CA LEU A 48 -12.93 -9.96 -2.65
C LEU A 48 -12.57 -8.78 -3.55
N VAL A 49 -11.80 -7.84 -3.02
CA VAL A 49 -11.28 -6.67 -3.72
C VAL A 49 -9.76 -6.78 -3.73
N GLY A 50 -9.15 -6.58 -4.90
CA GLY A 50 -7.69 -6.66 -5.02
C GLY A 50 -7.24 -6.54 -6.47
N ASP A 51 -5.93 -6.34 -6.65
CA ASP A 51 -5.30 -6.23 -7.96
C ASP A 51 -4.52 -7.51 -8.31
N THR A 52 -4.86 -8.11 -9.45
CA THR A 52 -4.23 -9.32 -9.95
C THR A 52 -2.80 -9.11 -10.48
N ARG A 53 -2.44 -7.86 -10.79
CA ARG A 53 -1.11 -7.45 -11.28
C ARG A 53 -0.17 -7.04 -10.16
N GLN A 54 -0.68 -6.82 -8.95
CA GLN A 54 0.17 -6.60 -7.78
C GLN A 54 0.92 -7.87 -7.38
N LEU A 55 2.00 -7.68 -6.61
CA LEU A 55 2.81 -8.78 -6.05
C LEU A 55 1.88 -9.78 -5.36
N SER A 56 2.01 -11.05 -5.71
CA SER A 56 1.23 -12.11 -5.06
C SER A 56 1.72 -12.29 -3.62
N ALA A 57 0.86 -12.88 -2.77
CA ALA A 57 1.26 -13.32 -1.44
C ALA A 57 2.62 -14.04 -1.47
N VAL A 58 3.47 -13.78 -0.47
CA VAL A 58 4.79 -14.42 -0.33
C VAL A 58 4.63 -15.91 0.00
N GLU A 59 3.51 -16.30 0.63
CA GLU A 59 3.18 -17.69 0.96
C GLU A 59 2.67 -18.48 -0.25
N ALA A 60 2.72 -19.81 -0.15
CA ALA A 60 2.37 -20.71 -1.25
C ALA A 60 0.89 -20.58 -1.67
N GLY A 61 0.68 -20.39 -2.98
CA GLY A 61 -0.63 -20.36 -3.61
C GLY A 61 -1.22 -18.94 -3.74
N ASN A 62 -1.88 -18.67 -4.87
CA ASN A 62 -2.58 -17.41 -5.10
C ASN A 62 -4.09 -17.67 -5.16
N PRO A 63 -4.78 -17.74 -4.00
CA PRO A 63 -6.21 -18.08 -3.94
C PRO A 63 -7.08 -17.06 -4.68
N PHE A 64 -6.70 -15.79 -4.69
CA PHE A 64 -7.44 -14.75 -5.43
C PHE A 64 -7.47 -15.05 -6.93
N LYS A 65 -6.31 -15.33 -7.54
CA LYS A 65 -6.23 -15.75 -8.95
C LYS A 65 -6.93 -17.09 -9.20
N SER A 66 -6.77 -18.06 -8.29
CA SER A 66 -7.40 -19.38 -8.43
C SER A 66 -8.92 -19.30 -8.40
N LEU A 67 -9.50 -18.49 -7.52
CA LEU A 67 -10.95 -18.28 -7.45
C LEU A 67 -11.48 -17.61 -8.72
N GLN A 68 -10.77 -16.62 -9.24
CA GLN A 68 -11.10 -15.98 -10.52
C GLN A 68 -11.06 -16.97 -11.69
N ALA A 69 -10.01 -17.79 -11.77
CA ALA A 69 -9.90 -18.85 -12.77
C ALA A 69 -10.98 -19.93 -12.61
N GLY A 70 -11.45 -20.15 -11.38
CA GLY A 70 -12.56 -21.04 -11.04
C GLY A 70 -13.95 -20.48 -11.40
N GLY A 71 -14.03 -19.28 -11.99
CA GLY A 71 -15.28 -18.75 -12.55
C GLY A 71 -16.18 -18.04 -11.54
N ILE A 72 -15.64 -17.53 -10.43
CA ILE A 72 -16.42 -16.61 -9.57
C ILE A 72 -16.86 -15.38 -10.38
N ALA A 73 -17.94 -14.72 -9.94
CA ALA A 73 -18.34 -13.45 -10.53
C ALA A 73 -17.25 -12.39 -10.32
N ILE A 74 -16.84 -11.71 -11.40
CA ILE A 74 -15.77 -10.70 -11.40
C ILE A 74 -16.33 -9.40 -11.98
N ALA A 75 -16.08 -8.30 -11.27
CA ALA A 75 -16.20 -6.95 -11.81
C ALA A 75 -14.79 -6.35 -11.95
N ARG A 76 -14.53 -5.62 -13.03
CA ARG A 76 -13.26 -4.94 -13.28
C ARG A 76 -13.46 -3.43 -13.21
N LEU A 77 -12.50 -2.75 -12.60
CA LEU A 77 -12.43 -1.29 -12.57
C LEU A 77 -11.25 -0.86 -13.45
N ASP A 78 -11.56 -0.39 -14.66
CA ASP A 78 -10.54 -0.10 -15.69
C ASP A 78 -10.05 1.36 -15.65
N GLU A 79 -10.73 2.23 -14.90
CA GLU A 79 -10.39 3.66 -14.80
C GLU A 79 -9.76 4.01 -13.45
N SER A 80 -8.55 4.56 -13.48
CA SER A 80 -7.88 5.13 -12.30
C SER A 80 -8.17 6.63 -12.19
N LEU A 81 -8.71 7.05 -11.04
CA LEU A 81 -8.90 8.47 -10.70
C LEU A 81 -7.78 9.00 -9.77
N ARG A 82 -6.72 8.21 -9.52
CA ARG A 82 -5.70 8.54 -8.52
C ARG A 82 -4.73 9.64 -8.98
N GLN A 83 -4.36 9.66 -10.26
CA GLN A 83 -3.41 10.61 -10.80
C GLN A 83 -4.10 11.93 -11.11
N GLN A 84 -3.56 13.04 -10.61
CA GLN A 84 -4.16 14.36 -10.77
C GLN A 84 -3.65 15.10 -12.01
N THR A 85 -2.40 14.87 -12.43
CA THR A 85 -1.79 15.53 -13.58
C THR A 85 -1.89 14.68 -14.85
N GLN A 86 -1.95 15.35 -16.00
CA GLN A 86 -2.13 14.68 -17.29
C GLN A 86 -0.89 13.86 -17.69
N GLU A 87 0.29 14.34 -17.29
CA GLU A 87 1.59 13.73 -17.53
C GLU A 87 1.69 12.38 -16.79
N LEU A 88 1.32 12.37 -15.50
CA LEU A 88 1.32 11.14 -14.70
C LEU A 88 0.27 10.14 -15.18
N LYS A 89 -0.92 10.61 -15.59
CA LYS A 89 -1.93 9.74 -16.21
C LYS A 89 -1.39 9.06 -17.46
N THR A 90 -0.76 9.83 -18.35
CA THR A 90 -0.21 9.33 -19.61
C THR A 90 0.86 8.26 -19.36
N ALA A 91 1.82 8.54 -18.47
CA ALA A 91 2.86 7.59 -18.11
C ALA A 91 2.30 6.29 -17.52
N VAL A 92 1.36 6.39 -16.56
CA VAL A 92 0.75 5.21 -15.93
C VAL A 92 -0.07 4.39 -16.93
N THR A 93 -0.79 5.04 -17.84
CA THR A 93 -1.54 4.35 -18.90
C THR A 93 -0.62 3.58 -19.83
N LEU A 94 0.53 4.17 -20.24
CA LEU A 94 1.51 3.49 -21.08
C LEU A 94 2.09 2.26 -20.37
N ILE A 95 2.51 2.40 -19.11
CA ILE A 95 3.03 1.29 -18.30
C ILE A 95 1.98 0.18 -18.15
N ALA A 96 0.71 0.54 -17.92
CA ALA A 96 -0.38 -0.42 -17.79
C ALA A 96 -0.71 -1.18 -19.09
N GLN A 97 -0.25 -0.67 -20.25
CA GLN A 97 -0.36 -1.28 -21.59
C GLN A 97 0.94 -2.00 -22.02
N ASP A 98 1.82 -2.33 -21.07
CA ASP A 98 3.14 -2.95 -21.30
C ASP A 98 4.12 -2.08 -22.12
N LYS A 99 3.81 -0.80 -22.32
CA LYS A 99 4.67 0.22 -22.98
C LYS A 99 5.56 0.92 -21.96
N VAL A 100 6.38 0.14 -21.29
CA VAL A 100 7.18 0.59 -20.13
C VAL A 100 8.18 1.67 -20.52
N ILE A 101 8.86 1.51 -21.67
CA ILE A 101 9.88 2.45 -22.13
C ILE A 101 9.25 3.81 -22.45
N GLU A 102 8.14 3.83 -23.19
CA GLU A 102 7.44 5.08 -23.50
C GLU A 102 6.88 5.75 -22.22
N GLY A 103 6.41 4.96 -21.26
CA GLY A 103 5.95 5.46 -19.97
C GLY A 103 7.05 6.13 -19.15
N ILE A 104 8.25 5.53 -19.11
CA ILE A 104 9.43 6.12 -18.44
C ILE A 104 9.86 7.40 -19.15
N GLN A 105 9.89 7.40 -20.49
CA GLN A 105 10.22 8.60 -21.27
C GLN A 105 9.24 9.75 -21.02
N ALA A 106 7.94 9.46 -20.88
CA ALA A 106 6.94 10.47 -20.54
C ALA A 106 7.19 11.09 -19.16
N LEU A 107 7.62 10.29 -18.17
CA LEU A 107 7.98 10.79 -16.84
C LEU A 107 9.25 11.66 -16.89
N ASP A 108 10.24 11.25 -17.67
CA ASP A 108 11.49 12.01 -17.85
C ASP A 108 11.21 13.38 -18.50
N GLN A 109 10.43 13.40 -19.58
CA GLN A 109 10.00 14.63 -20.26
C GLN A 109 9.17 15.55 -19.35
N ALA A 110 8.42 14.99 -18.41
CA ALA A 110 7.67 15.74 -17.41
C ALA A 110 8.53 16.21 -16.21
N GLY A 111 9.84 15.96 -16.22
CA GLY A 111 10.76 16.33 -15.14
C GLY A 111 10.55 15.55 -13.84
N CYS A 112 9.87 14.41 -13.92
CA CYS A 112 9.58 13.55 -12.77
C CYS A 112 10.74 12.58 -12.45
N ILE A 113 11.75 12.49 -13.32
CA ILE A 113 12.92 11.63 -13.15
C ILE A 113 14.16 12.49 -12.95
N ARG A 114 14.96 12.15 -11.94
CA ARG A 114 16.31 12.68 -11.74
C ARG A 114 17.26 11.51 -11.52
N GLU A 115 18.19 11.34 -12.45
CA GLU A 115 19.21 10.29 -12.36
C GLU A 115 20.44 10.80 -11.58
N ILE A 116 20.90 9.99 -10.62
CA ILE A 116 22.10 10.25 -9.83
C ILE A 116 22.93 8.97 -9.87
N GLN A 117 24.13 9.04 -10.45
CA GLN A 117 24.96 7.86 -10.69
C GLN A 117 25.63 7.32 -9.42
N ASP A 118 26.02 8.21 -8.52
CA ASP A 118 26.67 7.85 -7.26
C ASP A 118 25.62 7.55 -6.18
N SER A 119 25.66 6.33 -5.63
CA SER A 119 24.68 5.87 -4.66
C SER A 119 24.70 6.64 -3.35
N GLU A 120 25.87 7.10 -2.90
CA GLU A 120 26.00 7.90 -1.67
C GLU A 120 25.43 9.30 -1.88
N GLN A 121 25.73 9.94 -3.01
CA GLN A 121 25.16 11.22 -3.39
C GLN A 121 23.65 11.12 -3.58
N GLN A 122 23.15 10.05 -4.21
CA GLN A 122 21.72 9.82 -4.39
C GLN A 122 21.02 9.74 -3.03
N LEU A 123 21.59 8.97 -2.12
CA LEU A 123 21.06 8.78 -0.78
C LEU A 123 21.05 10.08 0.02
N GLN A 124 22.17 10.82 0.00
CA GLN A 124 22.29 12.11 0.67
C GLN A 124 21.29 13.13 0.12
N GLN A 125 21.17 13.23 -1.21
CA GLN A 125 20.24 14.16 -1.86
C GLN A 125 18.78 13.84 -1.51
N LEU A 126 18.40 12.56 -1.44
CA LEU A 126 17.05 12.13 -1.07
C LEU A 126 16.71 12.50 0.37
N VAL A 127 17.67 12.31 1.30
CA VAL A 127 17.52 12.74 2.70
C VAL A 127 17.35 14.26 2.78
N ASP A 128 18.20 15.01 2.09
CA ASP A 128 18.16 16.48 2.12
C ASP A 128 16.88 17.03 1.51
N ASP A 129 16.40 16.46 0.40
CA ASP A 129 15.16 16.87 -0.24
C ASP A 129 13.94 16.55 0.61
N TYR A 130 13.93 15.41 1.31
CA TYR A 130 12.88 15.09 2.27
C TYR A 130 12.88 16.03 3.48
N LEU A 131 14.06 16.41 3.99
CA LEU A 131 14.20 17.33 5.11
C LEU A 131 13.91 18.79 4.74
N LYS A 132 13.97 19.19 3.46
CA LYS A 132 13.52 20.53 3.04
C LYS A 132 12.00 20.69 3.13
N LEU A 133 11.24 19.60 3.09
CA LEU A 133 9.78 19.64 3.16
C LEU A 133 9.31 20.11 4.54
N SER A 134 8.20 20.84 4.60
CA SER A 134 7.53 21.20 5.85
C SER A 134 6.98 19.95 6.56
N PRO A 135 6.71 19.99 7.88
CA PRO A 135 6.13 18.84 8.60
C PRO A 135 4.83 18.31 7.97
N GLN A 136 4.00 19.19 7.41
CA GLN A 136 2.76 18.83 6.72
C GLN A 136 2.99 18.20 5.34
N GLU A 137 4.09 18.52 4.67
CA GLU A 137 4.49 17.92 3.41
C GLU A 137 5.16 16.57 3.63
N ARG A 138 6.01 16.46 4.65
CA ARG A 138 6.63 15.19 5.07
C ARG A 138 5.57 14.14 5.40
N SER A 139 4.52 14.50 6.15
CA SER A 139 3.46 13.54 6.53
C SER A 139 2.65 12.97 5.37
N ARG A 140 2.65 13.64 4.21
CA ARG A 140 2.00 13.18 2.97
C ARG A 140 2.97 12.65 1.92
N THR A 141 4.27 12.59 2.24
CA THR A 141 5.32 12.15 1.31
C THR A 141 5.83 10.78 1.72
N LEU A 142 5.78 9.83 0.80
CA LEU A 142 6.30 8.47 1.00
C LEU A 142 7.67 8.33 0.34
N LEU A 143 8.65 7.80 1.08
CA LEU A 143 9.94 7.38 0.54
C LEU A 143 9.92 5.87 0.33
N LEU A 144 10.24 5.44 -0.89
CA LEU A 144 10.32 4.03 -1.28
C LEU A 144 11.78 3.66 -1.54
N ALA A 145 12.23 2.54 -0.99
CA ALA A 145 13.56 2.00 -1.18
C ALA A 145 13.47 0.62 -1.83
N GLY A 146 14.36 0.34 -2.79
CA GLY A 146 14.37 -0.94 -3.51
C GLY A 146 14.88 -2.12 -2.68
N THR A 147 15.63 -1.86 -1.61
CA THR A 147 16.21 -2.90 -0.73
C THR A 147 16.03 -2.58 0.75
N ASN A 148 16.05 -3.62 1.58
CA ASN A 148 16.02 -3.47 3.05
C ASN A 148 17.23 -2.69 3.58
N GLN A 149 18.41 -2.89 3.00
CA GLN A 149 19.63 -2.18 3.38
C GLN A 149 19.47 -0.68 3.15
N GLN A 150 19.08 -0.26 1.95
CA GLN A 150 18.83 1.14 1.63
C GLN A 150 17.74 1.76 2.51
N ARG A 151 16.66 1.02 2.79
CA ARG A 151 15.59 1.47 3.69
C ARG A 151 16.13 1.78 5.09
N LEU A 152 16.93 0.88 5.66
CA LEU A 152 17.51 1.06 6.99
C LEU A 152 18.44 2.27 7.03
N GLU A 153 19.29 2.41 6.02
CA GLU A 153 20.24 3.51 5.91
C GLU A 153 19.56 4.87 5.76
N LEU A 154 18.57 4.97 4.85
CA LEU A 154 17.70 6.15 4.70
C LEU A 154 17.04 6.53 6.02
N THR A 155 16.43 5.55 6.69
CA THR A 155 15.70 5.78 7.95
C THR A 155 16.65 6.29 9.02
N GLN A 156 17.85 5.72 9.13
CA GLN A 156 18.84 6.14 10.10
C GLN A 156 19.28 7.60 9.86
N ARG A 157 19.70 7.93 8.64
CA ARG A 157 20.17 9.30 8.30
C ARG A 157 19.08 10.35 8.54
N ILE A 158 17.82 10.06 8.18
CA ILE A 158 16.68 10.96 8.43
C ILE A 158 16.46 11.15 9.94
N ARG A 159 16.48 10.07 10.73
CA ARG A 159 16.26 10.14 12.18
C ARG A 159 17.33 10.96 12.88
N GLU A 160 18.60 10.74 12.56
CA GLU A 160 19.73 11.49 13.13
C GLU A 160 19.57 13.00 12.88
N ARG A 161 19.18 13.39 11.66
CA ARG A 161 18.94 14.80 11.30
C ARG A 161 17.74 15.40 12.02
N LEU A 162 16.62 14.67 12.10
CA LEU A 162 15.43 15.14 12.81
C LEU A 162 15.63 15.25 14.33
N GLN A 163 16.49 14.40 14.90
CA GLN A 163 16.94 14.51 16.29
C GLN A 163 17.81 15.75 16.50
N ALA A 164 18.74 16.03 15.58
CA ALA A 164 19.56 17.25 15.61
C ALA A 164 18.72 18.53 15.46
N GLU A 165 17.64 18.49 14.68
CA GLU A 165 16.63 19.56 14.56
C GLU A 165 15.71 19.66 15.79
N GLY A 166 15.79 18.74 16.76
CA GLY A 166 14.94 18.70 17.95
C GLY A 166 13.47 18.33 17.68
N THR A 167 13.14 17.93 16.45
CA THR A 167 11.77 17.56 16.04
C THR A 167 11.43 16.12 16.44
N LEU A 168 12.44 15.27 16.57
CA LEU A 168 12.32 13.93 17.14
C LEU A 168 13.02 13.88 18.50
N ALA A 169 12.31 13.44 19.53
CA ALA A 169 12.90 13.21 20.84
C ALA A 169 14.03 12.18 20.76
N CYS A 170 15.18 12.47 21.36
CA CYS A 170 16.21 11.48 21.62
C CYS A 170 15.71 10.60 22.77
N ILE A 171 15.20 9.40 22.47
CA ILE A 171 14.92 8.42 23.52
C ILE A 171 16.27 7.88 23.97
N ILE A 172 16.81 8.49 25.01
CA ILE A 172 17.94 7.93 25.76
C ILE A 172 17.33 6.83 26.64
N HIS A 173 17.55 5.57 26.30
CA HIS A 173 17.27 4.49 27.23
C HIS A 173 18.32 4.54 28.35
N GLU A 174 17.97 5.14 29.49
CA GLU A 174 18.66 4.87 30.75
C GLU A 174 18.38 3.40 31.14
N GLN A 175 19.47 2.68 31.42
CA GLN A 175 19.48 1.27 31.82
C GLN A 175 18.97 1.06 33.24
#